data_AF-A0A0X8HUG7-F1
#
_entry.id   AF-A0A0X8HUG7-F1
#
_cell.length_a   1.000
_cell.length_b   1.000
_cell.length_c   1.000
_cell.angle_alpha   90.00
_cell.angle_beta   90.00
_cell.angle_gamma   90.00
#
_symmetry.space_group_name_H-M   'P 1'
#
loop_
_entity.id
_entity.type
_entity.pdbx_description
1 polymer ?
#
loop_
_entity_poly.entity_id
_entity_poly.type
_entity_poly.pdbx_seq_one_letter_code
_entity_poly.pdbx_strand_id
1 'polypeptide(L)'
;MWRHLVKRPIRLAYYSSRSQSFRKWSDLSHDDRVTFITKYVDLYKEKHPCSKSNVMYRTLASDMEEHDDTPYVFGILYNEIRAVQLGESKDNVKGSGTMGDPDFAKLLYK
;
A
#
# COMPACT_ATOMS: atom_id res chain seq x y z
N MET A 1 44.17 22.50 39.33
CA MET A 1 43.27 23.06 38.31
C MET A 1 42.85 21.95 37.36
N TRP A 2 41.62 21.43 37.44
CA TRP A 2 41.08 20.47 36.49
C TRP A 2 39.89 21.11 35.78
N ARG A 3 39.95 21.22 34.44
CA ARG A 3 38.89 21.81 33.62
C ARG A 3 37.89 20.71 33.26
N HIS A 4 36.65 20.83 33.72
CA HIS A 4 35.56 19.95 33.33
C HIS A 4 35.14 20.26 31.87
N LEU A 5 35.30 19.27 30.99
CA LEU A 5 34.76 19.27 29.64
C LEU A 5 33.27 18.95 29.69
N VAL A 6 32.44 19.98 29.53
CA VAL A 6 30.98 19.83 29.40
C VAL A 6 30.68 19.35 27.98
N LYS A 7 30.42 18.05 27.82
CA LYS A 7 29.90 17.49 26.57
C LYS A 7 28.44 17.92 26.41
N ARG A 8 28.18 18.86 25.49
CA ARG A 8 26.82 19.26 25.13
C ARG A 8 26.13 18.11 24.38
N PRO A 9 24.87 17.79 24.70
CA PRO A 9 24.12 16.79 23.94
C PRO A 9 23.81 17.33 22.55
N ILE A 10 24.18 16.58 21.53
CA ILE A 10 23.78 16.81 20.14
C ILE A 10 22.27 16.60 20.07
N ARG A 11 21.51 17.66 19.83
CA ARG A 11 20.09 17.54 19.48
C ARG A 11 20.01 16.89 18.10
N LEU A 12 19.83 15.58 18.06
CA LEU A 12 19.40 14.88 16.87
C LEU A 12 17.99 15.40 16.54
N ALA A 13 17.91 16.29 15.56
CA ALA A 13 16.63 16.66 14.97
C ALA A 13 16.06 15.40 14.32
N TYR A 14 15.09 14.77 15.00
CA TYR A 14 14.22 13.80 14.37
C TYR A 14 13.48 14.54 13.26
N TYR A 15 13.92 14.36 12.02
CA TYR A 15 13.08 14.61 10.87
C TYR A 15 11.88 13.67 11.03
N SER A 16 10.78 14.20 11.58
CA SER A 16 9.47 13.59 11.36
C SER A 16 9.27 13.65 9.85
N SER A 17 9.55 12.52 9.18
CA SER A 17 9.06 12.32 7.82
C SER A 17 7.58 12.62 7.89
N ARG A 18 7.10 13.58 7.08
CA ARG A 18 5.66 13.76 6.90
C ARG A 18 5.12 12.37 6.57
N SER A 19 4.41 11.77 7.51
CA SER A 19 3.72 10.50 7.29
C SER A 19 2.86 10.74 6.06
N GLN A 20 3.21 10.12 4.93
CA GLN A 20 2.35 10.16 3.76
C GLN A 20 1.03 9.53 4.21
N SER A 21 0.02 10.37 4.40
CA SER A 21 -1.28 9.92 4.88
C SER A 21 -1.99 9.26 3.71
N PHE A 22 -1.82 7.95 3.55
CA PHE A 22 -2.63 7.23 2.58
C PHE A 22 -4.06 7.10 3.13
N ARG A 23 -5.05 7.45 2.31
CA ARG A 23 -6.48 7.25 2.61
C ARG A 23 -6.76 5.78 2.85
N LYS A 24 -7.68 5.45 3.77
CA LYS A 24 -8.13 4.06 3.98
C LYS A 24 -9.10 3.66 2.86
N TRP A 25 -9.27 2.37 2.61
CA TRP A 25 -10.23 1.87 1.62
C TRP A 25 -11.65 2.43 1.80
N SER A 26 -12.11 2.52 3.06
CA SER A 26 -13.42 3.05 3.42
C SER A 26 -13.62 4.51 2.99
N ASP A 27 -12.53 5.25 2.86
CA ASP A 27 -12.53 6.69 2.58
C ASP A 27 -12.41 6.99 1.08
N LEU A 28 -12.24 5.95 0.25
CA LEU A 28 -12.21 6.08 -1.21
C LEU A 28 -13.62 6.20 -1.78
N SER A 29 -13.78 7.01 -2.82
CA SER A 29 -14.98 7.02 -3.65
C SER A 29 -15.11 5.68 -4.41
N HIS A 30 -16.30 5.41 -4.94
CA HIS A 30 -16.51 4.25 -5.80
C HIS A 30 -15.54 4.26 -7.00
N ASP A 31 -15.41 5.38 -7.71
CA ASP A 31 -14.51 5.53 -8.86
C ASP A 31 -13.03 5.31 -8.49
N ASP A 32 -12.58 5.77 -7.32
CA ASP A 32 -11.21 5.55 -6.83
C ASP A 32 -10.97 4.05 -6.57
N ARG A 33 -11.96 3.34 -6.03
CA ARG A 33 -11.89 1.89 -5.80
C ARG A 33 -11.84 1.12 -7.11
N VAL A 34 -12.73 1.41 -8.05
CA VAL A 34 -12.73 0.80 -9.40
C VAL A 34 -11.40 1.04 -10.09
N THR A 35 -10.89 2.27 -10.06
CA THR A 35 -9.59 2.63 -10.65
C THR A 35 -8.44 1.86 -10.01
N PHE A 36 -8.43 1.73 -8.67
CA PHE A 36 -7.44 0.93 -7.98
C PHE A 36 -7.49 -0.53 -8.44
N ILE A 37 -8.68 -1.14 -8.47
CA ILE A 37 -8.84 -2.55 -8.82
C ILE A 37 -8.34 -2.81 -10.23
N THR A 38 -8.78 -2.04 -11.22
CA THR A 38 -8.35 -2.21 -12.62
C THR A 38 -6.82 -2.14 -12.73
N LYS A 39 -6.21 -1.11 -12.14
CA LYS A 39 -4.74 -0.95 -12.16
C LYS A 39 -4.01 -2.06 -11.40
N TYR A 40 -4.57 -2.54 -10.30
CA TYR A 40 -4.00 -3.63 -9.53
C TYR A 40 -3.98 -4.92 -10.34
N VAL A 41 -5.10 -5.27 -10.99
CA VAL A 41 -5.20 -6.49 -11.81
C VAL A 41 -4.24 -6.43 -12.99
N ASP A 42 -4.16 -5.29 -13.68
CA ASP A 42 -3.24 -5.08 -14.81
C ASP A 42 -1.77 -5.21 -14.37
N LEU A 43 -1.37 -4.51 -13.30
CA LEU A 43 -0.02 -4.57 -12.77
C LEU A 43 0.34 -5.97 -12.26
N TYR A 44 -0.59 -6.64 -11.60
CA TYR A 44 -0.37 -8.00 -11.10
C TYR A 44 -0.12 -8.97 -12.26
N LYS A 45 -0.93 -8.89 -13.32
CA LYS A 45 -0.77 -9.69 -14.54
C LYS A 45 0.57 -9.41 -15.22
N GLU A 46 0.98 -8.15 -15.33
CA GLU A 46 2.26 -7.75 -15.93
C GLU A 46 3.44 -8.38 -15.17
N LYS A 47 3.43 -8.27 -13.84
CA LYS A 47 4.50 -8.80 -12.99
C LYS A 47 4.49 -10.31 -12.82
N HIS A 48 3.32 -10.94 -12.95
CA HIS A 48 3.11 -12.36 -12.66
C HIS A 48 2.33 -13.05 -13.79
N PRO A 49 2.83 -13.05 -15.04
CA PRO A 49 2.04 -13.45 -16.22
C PRO A 49 1.49 -14.88 -16.17
N CYS A 50 2.19 -15.79 -15.49
CA CYS A 50 1.80 -17.21 -15.37
C CYS A 50 1.07 -17.54 -14.06
N SER A 51 0.75 -16.55 -13.22
CA SER A 51 0.08 -16.80 -11.94
C SER A 51 -1.38 -17.24 -12.13
N LYS A 52 -1.79 -18.31 -11.45
CA LYS A 52 -3.19 -18.74 -11.40
C LYS A 52 -4.10 -17.66 -10.79
N SER A 53 -3.55 -16.77 -9.96
CA SER A 53 -4.29 -15.65 -9.39
C SER A 53 -4.79 -14.65 -10.43
N ASN A 54 -4.20 -14.61 -11.64
CA ASN A 54 -4.68 -13.76 -12.73
C ASN A 54 -6.12 -14.08 -13.13
N VAL A 55 -6.49 -15.37 -13.12
CA VAL A 55 -7.87 -15.79 -13.43
C VAL A 55 -8.81 -15.31 -12.34
N MET A 56 -8.45 -15.54 -11.07
CA MET A 56 -9.24 -15.13 -9.91
C MET A 56 -9.45 -13.61 -9.87
N TYR A 57 -8.38 -12.82 -9.99
CA TYR A 57 -8.47 -11.36 -9.96
C TYR A 57 -9.28 -10.81 -11.13
N ARG A 58 -9.12 -11.37 -12.33
CA ARG A 58 -9.93 -10.98 -13.49
C ARG A 58 -11.41 -11.25 -13.25
N THR A 59 -11.75 -12.46 -12.80
CA THR A 59 -13.15 -12.83 -12.51
C THR A 59 -13.78 -11.88 -11.50
N LEU A 60 -13.10 -11.60 -10.39
CA LEU A 60 -13.63 -10.67 -9.38
C LEU A 60 -13.78 -9.24 -9.90
N ALA A 61 -12.85 -8.78 -10.75
CA ALA A 61 -12.92 -7.46 -11.34
C ALA A 61 -14.01 -7.33 -12.42
N SER A 62 -14.32 -8.42 -13.14
CA SER A 62 -15.34 -8.40 -14.21
C SER A 62 -16.75 -8.10 -13.68
N ASP A 63 -17.05 -8.51 -12.44
CA ASP A 63 -18.38 -8.34 -11.85
C ASP A 63 -18.63 -6.90 -11.34
N MET A 64 -17.61 -6.03 -11.34
CA MET A 64 -17.72 -4.66 -10.83
C MET A 64 -18.65 -3.79 -11.66
N GLU A 65 -18.55 -3.88 -12.99
CA GLU A 65 -19.34 -3.06 -13.92
C GLU A 65 -20.81 -3.48 -13.94
N GLU A 66 -21.09 -4.76 -13.71
CA GLU A 66 -22.45 -5.32 -13.74
C GLU A 66 -23.25 -4.99 -12.47
N HIS A 67 -22.57 -4.90 -11.32
CA HIS A 67 -23.23 -4.79 -10.01
C HIS A 67 -23.02 -3.46 -9.29
N ASP A 68 -22.28 -2.51 -9.89
CA ASP A 68 -21.89 -1.23 -9.26
C ASP A 68 -21.28 -1.45 -7.85
N ASP A 69 -20.50 -2.53 -7.72
CA ASP A 69 -19.86 -2.95 -6.46
C ASP A 69 -18.35 -3.12 -6.65
N THR A 70 -17.63 -2.97 -5.54
CA THR A 70 -16.18 -3.14 -5.47
C THR A 70 -15.87 -4.34 -4.58
N PRO A 71 -15.37 -5.46 -5.13
CA PRO A 71 -15.20 -6.69 -4.37
C PRO A 71 -14.34 -6.48 -3.13
N TYR A 72 -14.87 -6.88 -1.97
CA TYR A 72 -14.28 -6.64 -0.66
C TYR A 72 -12.81 -7.07 -0.54
N VAL A 73 -12.43 -8.16 -1.22
CA VAL A 73 -11.04 -8.66 -1.21
C VAL A 73 -10.04 -7.60 -1.63
N PHE A 74 -10.35 -6.75 -2.61
CA PHE A 74 -9.44 -5.70 -3.03
C PHE A 74 -9.26 -4.61 -1.97
N GLY A 75 -10.25 -4.39 -1.10
CA GLY A 75 -10.11 -3.54 0.07
C GLY A 75 -9.15 -4.10 1.12
N ILE A 76 -9.09 -5.43 1.26
CA ILE A 76 -8.08 -6.09 2.10
C ILE A 76 -6.69 -5.85 1.52
N LEU A 77 -6.51 -6.10 0.22
CA LEU A 77 -5.22 -5.91 -0.46
C LEU A 77 -4.75 -4.46 -0.37
N TYR A 78 -5.64 -3.51 -0.64
CA TYR A 78 -5.36 -2.08 -0.54
C TYR A 78 -4.87 -1.69 0.86
N ASN A 79 -5.61 -2.10 1.89
CA ASN A 79 -5.27 -1.76 3.27
C ASN A 79 -3.97 -2.45 3.71
N GLU A 80 -3.66 -3.63 3.20
CA GLU A 80 -2.41 -4.32 3.50
C GLU A 80 -1.21 -3.61 2.86
N ILE A 81 -1.29 -3.24 1.58
CA ILE A 81 -0.23 -2.45 0.91
C ILE A 81 -0.01 -1.12 1.65
N ARG A 82 -1.11 -0.47 2.06
CA ARG A 82 -1.08 0.74 2.90
C ARG A 82 -0.38 0.47 4.23
N ALA A 83 -0.75 -0.59 4.94
CA ALA A 83 -0.16 -0.95 6.22
C ALA A 83 1.34 -1.20 6.09
N VAL A 84 1.80 -1.87 5.03
CA VAL A 84 3.23 -2.05 4.75
C VAL A 84 3.95 -0.72 4.56
N GLN A 85 3.36 0.23 3.80
CA GLN A 85 3.99 1.54 3.60
C GLN A 85 4.06 2.41 4.85
N LEU A 86 3.11 2.23 5.77
CA LEU A 86 3.10 2.94 7.05
C LEU A 86 3.92 2.24 8.14
N GLY A 87 4.45 1.04 7.87
CA GLY A 87 5.14 0.23 8.88
C GLY A 87 4.19 -0.37 9.92
N GLU A 88 2.92 -0.52 9.57
CA GLU A 88 1.84 -1.05 10.42
C GLU A 88 1.58 -2.56 10.16
N SER A 89 2.02 -3.11 9.03
CA SER A 89 1.85 -4.53 8.70
C SER A 89 2.68 -5.43 9.62
N LYS A 90 2.10 -6.55 10.02
CA LYS A 90 2.76 -7.59 10.85
C LYS A 90 3.30 -8.74 10.02
N ASP A 91 2.66 -9.02 8.89
CA ASP A 91 2.89 -10.24 8.10
C ASP A 91 3.66 -9.96 6.81
N ASN A 92 3.71 -8.69 6.38
CA ASN A 92 4.38 -8.28 5.15
C ASN A 92 5.43 -7.21 5.42
N VAL A 93 6.50 -7.23 4.64
CA VAL A 93 7.62 -6.29 4.74
C VAL A 93 7.85 -5.58 3.42
N LYS A 94 8.26 -4.32 3.50
CA LYS A 94 8.54 -3.51 2.31
C LYS A 94 9.63 -4.15 1.45
N GLY A 95 9.40 -4.19 0.14
CA GLY A 95 10.28 -4.81 -0.85
C GLY A 95 10.12 -6.32 -1.00
N SER A 96 9.21 -6.97 -0.26
CA SER A 96 8.97 -8.42 -0.35
C SER A 96 7.51 -8.74 -0.70
N GLY A 97 7.32 -9.70 -1.60
CA GLY A 97 6.00 -10.14 -2.05
C GLY A 97 5.18 -9.04 -2.73
N THR A 98 3.96 -9.37 -3.14
CA THR A 98 3.08 -8.41 -3.83
C THR A 98 2.72 -7.20 -2.96
N MET A 99 2.49 -7.41 -1.65
CA MET A 99 2.06 -6.34 -0.74
C MET A 99 3.19 -5.37 -0.36
N GLY A 100 4.44 -5.82 -0.39
CA GLY A 100 5.61 -4.98 -0.14
C GLY A 100 6.21 -4.33 -1.37
N ASP A 101 5.77 -4.72 -2.57
CA ASP A 101 6.33 -4.25 -3.82
C ASP A 101 6.01 -2.75 -4.05
N PRO A 102 7.03 -1.91 -4.33
CA PRO A 102 6.87 -0.47 -4.43
C PRO A 102 6.00 -0.01 -5.60
N ASP A 103 5.80 -0.83 -6.64
CA ASP A 103 4.93 -0.45 -7.75
C ASP A 103 3.46 -0.55 -7.37
N PHE A 104 3.08 -1.53 -6.55
CA PHE A 104 1.72 -1.61 -6.01
C PHE A 104 1.44 -0.47 -5.02
N ALA A 105 2.45 -0.03 -4.27
CA ALA A 105 2.32 1.12 -3.39
C ALA A 105 2.03 2.44 -4.13
N LYS A 106 2.43 2.57 -5.41
CA LYS A 106 2.11 3.75 -6.24
C LYS A 106 0.62 3.84 -6.58
N LEU A 107 -0.14 2.76 -6.39
CA LEU A 107 -1.59 2.73 -6.59
C LEU A 107 -2.37 3.29 -5.38
N LEU A 108 -1.72 3.53 -4.25
CA LEU A 108 -2.36 4.09 -3.06
C LEU A 108 -2.72 5.56 -3.23
N TYR A 109 -3.87 5.93 -2.69
CA TYR A 109 -4.33 7.31 -2.67
C TYR A 109 -3.84 8.04 -1.43
N LYS A 110 -3.38 9.28 -1.62
CA LYS A 110 -3.03 10.21 -0.54
C LYS A 110 -4.23 11.05 -0.11
#